data_AF-A0A917MZ72-F1
#
_entry.id   AF-A0A917MZ72-F1
#
_cell.length_a   1.000
_cell.length_b   1.000
_cell.length_c   1.000
_cell.angle_alpha   90.00
_cell.angle_beta   90.00
_cell.angle_gamma   90.00
#
_symmetry.space_group_name_H-M   'P 1'
#
loop_
_entity.id
_entity.type
_entity.pdbx_description
1 polymer ?
#
loop_
_entity_poly.entity_id
_entity_poly.type
_entity_poly.pdbx_seq_one_letter_code
_entity_poly.pdbx_strand_id
1 'polypeptide(L)'
;MSNTVINEIKLDIFADYFQLYLKDENAEGDLSKMWTQEAIERLLAITDGTIGVGTVRNMDVPVIIKIFTTEPPLLADGEDVIAQINECDIEVSSGKIVIAGCTDLFARCRKN
;
A
#
# COMPACT_ATOMS: atom_id res chain seq x y z
N MET A 1 23.62 -5.29 11.75
CA MET A 1 23.56 -4.17 10.79
C MET A 1 22.41 -3.29 11.22
N SER A 2 22.62 -1.98 11.34
CA SER A 2 21.59 -1.05 11.84
C SER A 2 20.48 -0.93 10.80
N ASN A 3 19.27 -1.29 11.19
CA ASN A 3 18.07 -1.12 10.39
C ASN A 3 17.75 0.37 10.32
N THR A 4 17.94 0.99 9.16
CA THR A 4 17.80 2.44 9.00
C THR A 4 16.79 2.72 7.89
N VAL A 5 15.79 3.53 8.22
CA VAL A 5 14.83 4.06 7.25
C VAL A 5 15.60 4.98 6.29
N ILE A 6 15.61 4.63 5.00
CA ILE A 6 16.25 5.46 3.97
C ILE A 6 15.32 6.50 3.38
N ASN A 7 14.01 6.28 3.48
CA ASN A 7 13.01 7.26 3.09
C ASN A 7 11.71 7.05 3.86
N GLU A 8 11.06 8.15 4.21
CA GLU A 8 9.73 8.15 4.83
C GLU A 8 8.84 9.14 4.08
N ILE A 9 7.70 8.65 3.61
CA ILE A 9 6.71 9.43 2.86
C ILE A 9 5.40 9.39 3.64
N LYS A 10 4.81 10.55 3.87
CA LYS A 10 3.50 10.71 4.51
C LYS A 10 2.53 11.29 3.50
N LEU A 11 1.40 10.62 3.33
CA LEU A 11 0.35 10.97 2.39
C LEU A 11 -1.00 10.91 3.11
N ASP A 12 -1.94 11.71 2.63
CA ASP A 12 -3.36 11.52 2.93
C ASP A 12 -4.03 11.10 1.63
N ILE A 13 -4.60 9.89 1.61
CA ILE A 13 -5.17 9.27 0.41
C ILE A 13 -6.67 9.07 0.61
N PHE A 14 -7.48 9.52 -0.35
CA PHE A 14 -8.92 9.29 -0.32
C PHE A 14 -9.23 7.83 -0.65
N ALA A 15 -9.56 7.03 0.36
CA ALA A 15 -9.80 5.60 0.23
C ALA A 15 -11.25 5.30 -0.23
N ASP A 16 -11.58 5.73 -1.45
CA ASP A 16 -12.88 5.43 -2.04
C ASP A 16 -13.10 3.92 -2.14
N TYR A 17 -14.34 3.49 -1.89
CA TYR A 17 -14.70 2.07 -1.74
C TYR A 17 -13.86 1.31 -0.70
N PHE A 18 -13.41 1.97 0.37
CA PHE A 18 -12.68 1.34 1.48
C PHE A 18 -11.35 0.69 1.04
N GLN A 19 -10.68 1.28 0.05
CA GLN A 19 -9.43 0.73 -0.48
C GLN A 19 -8.48 1.79 -1.02
N LEU A 20 -7.20 1.47 -0.98
CA LEU A 20 -6.12 2.19 -1.65
C LEU A 20 -5.17 1.19 -2.31
N TYR A 21 -4.38 1.67 -3.27
CA TYR A 21 -3.51 0.82 -4.07
C TYR A 21 -2.06 1.24 -3.97
N LEU A 22 -1.18 0.24 -3.91
CA LEU A 22 0.24 0.34 -4.23
C LEU A 22 0.46 -0.36 -5.56
N LYS A 23 1.02 0.34 -6.54
CA LYS A 23 1.05 -0.17 -7.91
C LYS A 23 2.34 0.21 -8.64
N ASP A 24 2.92 -0.72 -9.39
CA ASP A 24 3.96 -0.39 -10.37
C ASP A 24 3.37 0.52 -11.46
N GLU A 25 4.11 1.58 -11.84
CA GLU A 25 3.62 2.59 -12.81
C GLU A 25 3.09 1.98 -14.12
N ASN A 26 3.69 0.87 -14.58
CA ASN A 26 3.33 0.21 -15.81
C ASN A 26 2.38 -0.98 -15.63
N ALA A 27 2.01 -1.32 -14.40
CA ALA A 27 1.13 -2.47 -14.18
C ALA A 27 -0.27 -2.23 -14.79
N GLU A 28 -0.87 -3.29 -15.30
CA GLU A 28 -2.27 -3.29 -15.76
C GLU A 28 -3.17 -4.11 -14.82
N GLY A 29 -2.62 -4.58 -13.69
CA GLY A 29 -3.31 -5.43 -12.73
C GLY A 29 -4.68 -4.89 -12.32
N ASP A 30 -5.71 -5.71 -12.55
CA ASP A 30 -7.10 -5.44 -12.15
C ASP A 30 -7.42 -6.17 -10.84
N LEU A 31 -7.69 -5.41 -9.78
CA LEU A 31 -8.05 -5.93 -8.46
C LEU A 31 -9.54 -6.27 -8.34
N SER A 32 -10.39 -5.93 -9.31
CA SER A 32 -11.84 -6.10 -9.23
C SER A 32 -12.28 -7.55 -8.92
N LYS A 33 -11.47 -8.53 -9.34
CA LYS A 33 -11.72 -9.97 -9.12
C LYS A 33 -10.88 -10.58 -8.00
N MET A 34 -9.99 -9.81 -7.39
CA MET A 34 -9.03 -10.31 -6.39
C MET A 34 -9.49 -10.16 -4.95
N TRP A 35 -10.58 -9.42 -4.73
CA TRP A 35 -11.26 -9.34 -3.43
C TRP A 35 -12.09 -10.60 -3.13
N THR A 36 -11.40 -11.72 -2.94
CA THR A 36 -12.00 -12.95 -2.39
C THR A 36 -12.40 -12.74 -0.93
N GLN A 37 -13.18 -13.66 -0.35
CA GLN A 37 -13.53 -13.60 1.07
C GLN A 37 -12.28 -13.52 1.97
N GLU A 38 -11.24 -14.30 1.67
CA GLU A 38 -9.96 -14.25 2.39
C GLU A 38 -9.28 -12.88 2.25
N ALA A 39 -9.24 -12.31 1.04
CA ALA A 39 -8.64 -11.01 0.80
C ALA A 39 -9.36 -9.89 1.55
N ILE A 40 -10.69 -9.96 1.66
CA ILE A 40 -11.50 -9.02 2.46
C ILE A 40 -11.17 -9.15 3.94
N GLU A 41 -11.08 -10.36 4.48
CA GLU A 41 -10.71 -10.59 5.88
C GLU A 41 -9.29 -10.13 6.20
N ARG A 42 -8.38 -10.25 5.23
CA ARG A 42 -7.00 -9.79 5.35
C ARG A 42 -6.82 -8.31 5.03
N LEU A 43 -7.83 -7.62 4.53
CA LEU A 43 -7.72 -6.28 3.96
C LEU A 43 -6.56 -6.17 2.95
N LEU A 44 -6.32 -7.25 2.20
CA LEU A 44 -5.18 -7.38 1.30
C LEU A 44 -5.59 -8.16 0.06
N ALA A 45 -5.54 -7.50 -1.09
CA ALA A 45 -5.69 -8.12 -2.40
C ALA A 45 -4.40 -7.92 -3.22
N ILE A 46 -4.00 -8.92 -4.00
CA ILE A 46 -2.75 -8.88 -4.77
C ILE A 46 -3.05 -9.31 -6.21
N THR A 47 -2.43 -8.63 -7.15
CA THR A 47 -2.40 -8.98 -8.57
C THR A 47 -1.07 -8.51 -9.17
N ASP A 48 -0.84 -8.80 -10.44
CA ASP A 48 0.43 -8.50 -11.12
C ASP A 48 0.79 -7.00 -11.01
N GLY A 49 1.88 -6.72 -10.28
CA GLY A 49 2.40 -5.39 -10.05
C GLY A 49 1.46 -4.46 -9.27
N THR A 50 0.45 -4.97 -8.55
CA THR A 50 -0.50 -4.15 -7.80
C THR A 50 -0.95 -4.83 -6.49
N ILE A 51 -0.86 -4.09 -5.39
CA ILE A 51 -1.39 -4.44 -4.07
C ILE A 51 -2.57 -3.54 -3.75
N GLY A 52 -3.69 -4.14 -3.37
CA GLY A 52 -4.83 -3.48 -2.77
C GLY A 52 -4.82 -3.60 -1.26
N VAL A 53 -4.90 -2.46 -0.58
CA VAL A 53 -5.00 -2.38 0.88
C VAL A 53 -6.40 -1.90 1.22
N GLY A 54 -7.13 -2.74 1.96
CA GLY A 54 -8.44 -2.42 2.47
C GLY A 54 -8.34 -1.48 3.68
N THR A 55 -9.30 -0.55 3.78
CA THR A 55 -9.41 0.38 4.90
C THR A 55 -10.75 0.19 5.59
N VAL A 56 -10.83 0.51 6.88
CA VAL A 56 -12.11 0.46 7.62
C VAL A 56 -12.96 1.72 7.41
N ARG A 57 -12.46 2.71 6.65
CA ARG A 57 -13.14 3.99 6.39
C ARG A 57 -13.03 4.38 4.92
N ASN A 58 -14.15 4.83 4.36
CA ASN A 58 -14.20 5.51 3.06
C ASN A 58 -14.06 7.04 3.28
N MET A 59 -12.83 7.50 3.44
CA MET A 59 -12.44 8.91 3.62
C MET A 59 -10.94 9.07 3.34
N ASP A 60 -10.40 10.29 3.49
CA ASP A 60 -8.95 10.49 3.53
C ASP A 60 -8.33 9.72 4.70
N VAL A 61 -7.40 8.81 4.38
CA VAL A 61 -6.66 8.00 5.34
C VAL A 61 -5.18 8.39 5.33
N PRO A 62 -4.55 8.53 6.51
CA PRO A 62 -3.12 8.79 6.60
C PRO A 62 -2.35 7.52 6.22
N VAL A 63 -1.41 7.64 5.29
CA VAL A 63 -0.55 6.57 4.81
C VAL A 63 0.91 6.97 5.06
N ILE A 64 1.64 6.08 5.73
CA ILE A 64 3.08 6.23 5.97
C ILE A 64 3.81 5.10 5.26
N ILE A 65 4.73 5.45 4.37
CA ILE A 65 5.57 4.50 3.66
C ILE A 65 7.00 4.69 4.14
N LYS A 66 7.59 3.61 4.63
CA LYS A 66 8.97 3.56 5.08
C LYS A 66 9.73 2.58 4.20
N ILE A 67 10.82 3.06 3.63
CA ILE A 67 11.73 2.23 2.84
C ILE A 67 12.94 1.93 3.70
N PHE A 68 13.30 0.65 3.78
CA PHE A 68 14.43 0.15 4.57
C PHE A 68 15.47 -0.50 3.66
N THR A 69 16.74 -0.46 4.06
CA THR A 69 17.83 -1.16 3.35
C THR A 69 17.90 -2.65 3.66
N THR A 70 17.25 -3.06 4.75
CA THR A 70 17.15 -4.44 5.23
C THR A 70 15.74 -4.67 5.73
N GLU A 71 15.40 -5.92 6.04
CA GLU A 71 14.12 -6.29 6.65
C GLU A 71 13.78 -5.36 7.83
N PRO A 72 12.57 -4.76 7.88
CA PRO A 72 12.15 -3.88 8.96
C PRO A 72 12.06 -4.66 10.29
N PRO A 73 12.21 -4.00 11.45
CA PRO A 73 11.99 -4.69 12.70
C PRO A 73 10.49 -4.99 12.81
N LEU A 74 10.13 -6.16 13.35
CA LEU A 74 8.74 -6.47 13.67
C LEU A 74 8.22 -5.37 14.61
N LEU A 75 7.23 -4.60 14.13
CA LEU A 75 6.69 -3.45 14.85
C LEU A 75 5.79 -3.83 16.05
N ALA A 76 5.79 -5.12 16.43
CA ALA A 76 4.91 -5.67 17.46
C ALA A 76 5.23 -5.20 18.89
N ASP A 77 6.40 -4.60 19.12
CA ASP A 77 6.92 -4.34 20.47
C ASP A 77 6.79 -2.87 20.94
N GLY A 78 6.01 -2.03 20.25
CA GLY A 78 5.74 -0.64 20.64
C GLY A 78 4.26 -0.39 20.96
N GLU A 79 3.97 0.47 21.92
CA GLU A 79 2.62 0.78 22.46
C GLU A 79 1.62 1.41 21.45
N ASP A 80 1.94 1.44 20.16
CA ASP A 80 1.01 1.82 19.09
C ASP A 80 0.32 0.56 18.55
N VAL A 81 -0.97 0.41 18.85
CA VAL A 81 -1.81 -0.76 18.59
C VAL A 81 -1.91 -1.05 17.08
N ILE A 82 -0.96 -1.83 16.55
CA ILE A 82 -1.07 -2.37 15.20
C ILE A 82 -2.15 -3.45 15.23
N ALA A 83 -3.33 -3.12 14.70
CA ALA A 83 -4.48 -4.03 14.66
C ALA A 83 -4.26 -5.21 13.71
N GLN A 84 -3.46 -5.03 12.65
CA GLN A 84 -3.23 -6.04 11.62
C GLN A 84 -1.88 -5.82 10.93
N ILE A 85 -1.16 -6.92 10.69
CA ILE A 85 0.06 -6.95 9.88
C ILE A 85 -0.17 -7.94 8.74
N ASN A 86 0.18 -7.52 7.53
CA ASN A 86 0.20 -8.37 6.35
C ASN A 86 1.61 -8.36 5.75
N GLU A 87 1.99 -9.48 5.16
CA GLU A 87 3.22 -9.63 4.40
C GLU A 87 2.86 -10.06 2.97
N CYS A 88 3.49 -9.42 1.99
CA CYS A 88 3.33 -9.73 0.58
C CYS A 88 4.47 -9.17 -0.24
N ASP A 89 4.60 -9.68 -1.46
CA ASP A 89 5.58 -9.22 -2.44
C ASP A 89 4.89 -8.49 -3.60
N ILE A 90 5.61 -7.57 -4.20
CA ILE A 90 5.24 -6.89 -5.45
C ILE A 90 6.46 -6.80 -6.36
N GLU A 91 6.29 -7.22 -7.60
CA GLU A 91 7.29 -7.00 -8.64
C GLU A 91 7.13 -5.60 -9.24
N VAL A 92 8.20 -4.80 -9.21
CA VAL A 92 8.21 -3.40 -9.69
C VAL A 92 9.20 -3.28 -10.83
N SER A 93 8.72 -3.51 -12.05
CA SER A 93 9.56 -3.51 -13.26
C SER A 93 9.86 -2.09 -13.78
N SER A 94 9.00 -1.10 -13.48
CA SER A 94 9.17 0.29 -13.92
C SER A 94 10.20 1.06 -13.10
N GLY A 95 10.59 0.53 -11.93
CA GLY A 95 11.38 1.24 -10.94
C GLY A 95 10.60 2.34 -10.20
N LYS A 96 9.28 2.44 -10.40
CA LYS A 96 8.42 3.41 -9.70
C LYS A 96 7.18 2.76 -9.13
N ILE A 97 6.86 3.15 -7.90
CA ILE A 97 5.63 2.77 -7.21
C ILE A 97 4.72 3.98 -7.12
N VAL A 98 3.46 3.79 -7.49
CA VAL A 98 2.38 4.76 -7.36
C VAL A 98 1.51 4.35 -6.17
N ILE A 99 1.11 5.34 -5.38
CA ILE A 99 0.11 5.17 -4.32
C ILE A 99 -1.09 6.03 -4.69
N ALA A 100 -2.29 5.43 -4.71
CA ALA A 100 -3.50 6.11 -5.15
C ALA A 100 -4.76 5.52 -4.51
N GLY A 101 -5.79 6.34 -4.32
CA GLY A 101 -7.15 5.87 -4.07
C GLY A 101 -7.78 5.26 -5.32
N CYS A 102 -8.88 4.52 -5.16
CA CYS A 102 -9.54 3.83 -6.28
C CYS A 102 -10.05 4.78 -7.38
N THR A 103 -10.41 6.00 -7.01
CA THR A 103 -10.93 7.02 -7.93
C THR A 103 -9.95 8.16 -8.19
N ASP A 104 -8.72 8.06 -7.67
CA ASP A 104 -7.68 9.03 -7.97
C ASP A 104 -7.27 8.90 -9.44
N LEU A 105 -7.64 9.90 -10.23
CA LEU A 105 -7.11 10.09 -11.57
C LEU A 105 -5.58 10.19 -11.47
N PHE A 106 -4.87 9.24 -12.10
CA PHE A 106 -3.40 9.18 -12.26
C PHE A 106 -2.71 10.52 -12.62
N ALA A 107 -3.46 11.53 -13.03
CA ALA A 107 -2.99 12.87 -13.36
C ALA A 107 -2.40 13.68 -12.17
N ARG A 108 -2.65 13.33 -10.90
CA ARG A 108 -2.17 14.12 -9.74
C ARG A 108 -0.86 13.64 -9.09
N CYS A 109 -0.36 12.45 -9.42
CA CYS A 109 0.82 11.86 -8.75
C CYS A 109 2.12 12.04 -9.52
N ARG A 110 2.31 13.18 -10.20
CA ARG A 110 3.58 13.56 -10.83
C ARG A 110 4.16 14.76 -10.08
N LYS A 111 5.00 14.53 -9.09
CA LYS A 111 5.94 15.57 -8.64
C LYS A 111 7.20 15.43 -9.49
N ASN A 112 7.44 16.46 -10.31
CA ASN A 112 8.71 16.70 -11.01
C ASN A 112 9.85 16.86 -10.01
#